data_AF-A0ABC8S0X2-F1
#
_entry.id   AF-A0ABC8S0X2-F1
#
_cell.length_a   1.000
_cell.length_b   1.000
_cell.length_c   1.000
_cell.angle_alpha   90.00
_cell.angle_beta   90.00
_cell.angle_gamma   90.00
#
_symmetry.space_group_name_H-M   'P 1'
#
loop_
_entity.id
_entity.type
_entity.pdbx_description
1 polymer ?
#
loop_
_entity_poly.entity_id
_entity_poly.type
_entity_poly.pdbx_seq_one_letter_code
_entity_poly.pdbx_strand_id
1 'polypeptide(L)'
;MLEEKRRNLFWTPCAAFCIDRMLEDFVKIKWVKECIEKGQKITKFIYNQIWLLNVMKKEFTGGQELLRPSVTRNASSFATLQNLLDQRIALKRLFQSNKWLSSRFSKLDEGKEVEKIVLNATFWKKMQYVRKSVDPIVVALQKINSDENLSMPFIYNDMYRGKLAIKTNHGDDARKYGEFWSVIDNCWNPLFHHPLYLAAYFLNPAYRYRPDFVPHPEVVRGLNACIVRLEPDSGRRISASLQISDFGSAKADFGTDLAISTRTVLNPAAWWQQHGINCLELQRIAVRILSQTCSSFGCEHNWSIYDQIHGQRRNRLAQKRLNDFIYVHYNLRLRERQIRRRPNDAISLDSVLQESLLHDWIVETEKQALQEDEEFLYNDVELADAYENDLMDYEDGNAEARKGSLEMVTLADVVEPLDVNPANAGAATDDDADLNFLDDDLSD
;
A
#
# COMPACT_ATOMS: atom_id res chain seq x y z
N MET A 1 -17.36 20.45 14.96
CA MET A 1 -16.25 19.63 14.40
C MET A 1 -14.89 20.30 14.61
N LEU A 2 -13.76 19.57 14.49
CA LEU A 2 -12.39 20.04 14.84
C LEU A 2 -11.99 21.36 14.14
N GLU A 3 -12.38 21.53 12.88
CA GLU A 3 -12.11 22.73 12.09
C GLU A 3 -12.84 23.99 12.60
N GLU A 4 -14.03 23.84 13.18
CA GLU A 4 -14.75 24.98 13.78
C GLU A 4 -13.98 25.56 14.96
N LYS A 5 -13.31 24.69 15.74
CA LYS A 5 -12.46 25.07 16.87
C LYS A 5 -11.06 25.50 16.45
N ARG A 6 -10.58 25.05 15.28
CA ARG A 6 -9.24 25.33 14.75
C ARG A 6 -9.33 25.75 13.28
N ARG A 7 -9.66 27.02 13.05
CA ARG A 7 -9.95 27.60 11.72
C ARG A 7 -8.77 27.53 10.73
N ASN A 8 -7.54 27.44 11.23
CA ASN A 8 -6.31 27.40 10.42
C ASN A 8 -5.77 25.97 10.22
N LEU A 9 -6.63 24.97 10.40
CA LEU A 9 -6.33 23.55 10.23
C LEU A 9 -7.25 22.98 9.13
N PHE A 10 -6.73 22.04 8.36
CA PHE A 10 -7.52 21.22 7.46
C PHE A 10 -7.70 19.84 8.07
N TRP A 11 -8.92 19.33 8.00
CA TRP A 11 -9.24 17.93 8.17
C TRP A 11 -9.29 17.31 6.79
N THR A 12 -8.40 16.34 6.54
CA THR A 12 -8.34 15.62 5.28
C THR A 12 -8.65 14.15 5.49
N PRO A 13 -9.42 13.53 4.59
CA PRO A 13 -9.57 12.08 4.57
C PRO A 13 -8.23 11.41 4.24
N CYS A 14 -7.99 10.23 4.82
CA CYS A 14 -6.82 9.41 4.57
C CYS A 14 -6.85 8.90 3.12
N ALA A 15 -5.86 9.29 2.30
CA ALA A 15 -5.77 8.91 0.90
C ALA A 15 -5.72 7.39 0.72
N ALA A 16 -4.97 6.70 1.58
CA ALA A 16 -4.83 5.25 1.47
C ALA A 16 -6.15 4.52 1.78
N PHE A 17 -6.88 4.93 2.82
CA PHE A 17 -8.22 4.42 3.12
C PHE A 17 -9.18 4.64 1.94
N CYS A 18 -9.09 5.82 1.33
CA CYS A 18 -9.93 6.16 0.20
C CYS A 18 -9.62 5.35 -1.06
N ILE A 19 -8.35 5.05 -1.32
CA ILE A 19 -7.98 4.15 -2.41
C ILE A 19 -8.43 2.72 -2.09
N ASP A 20 -8.34 2.29 -0.83
CA ASP A 20 -8.86 0.98 -0.43
C ASP A 20 -10.38 0.86 -0.65
N ARG A 21 -11.12 1.95 -0.42
CA ARG A 21 -12.54 2.06 -0.76
C ARG A 21 -12.78 1.98 -2.27
N MET A 22 -11.92 2.60 -3.09
CA MET A 22 -11.98 2.45 -4.55
C MET A 22 -11.78 0.99 -4.97
N LEU A 23 -10.84 0.28 -4.33
CA LEU A 23 -10.63 -1.15 -4.58
C LEU A 23 -11.86 -1.97 -4.18
N GLU A 24 -12.51 -1.65 -3.06
CA GLU A 24 -13.79 -2.25 -2.65
C GLU A 24 -14.88 -2.05 -3.73
N ASP A 25 -14.96 -0.85 -4.30
CA ASP A 25 -15.95 -0.53 -5.33
C ASP A 25 -15.62 -1.19 -6.68
N PHE A 26 -14.34 -1.40 -7.01
CA PHE A 26 -13.97 -2.23 -8.16
C PHE A 26 -14.44 -3.68 -8.01
N VAL A 27 -14.42 -4.25 -6.79
CA VAL A 27 -14.95 -5.59 -6.55
C VAL A 27 -16.44 -5.70 -6.89
N LYS A 28 -17.19 -4.59 -6.84
CA LYS A 28 -18.63 -4.57 -7.14
C LYS A 28 -18.94 -4.67 -8.65
N ILE A 29 -17.94 -4.46 -9.51
CA ILE A 29 -18.07 -4.68 -10.96
C ILE A 29 -18.26 -6.18 -11.22
N LYS A 30 -19.31 -6.57 -11.96
CA LYS A 30 -19.76 -7.97 -12.14
C LYS A 30 -18.61 -8.93 -12.47
N TRP A 31 -17.84 -8.64 -13.52
CA TRP A 31 -16.76 -9.53 -13.95
C TRP A 31 -15.53 -9.50 -13.04
N VAL A 32 -15.30 -8.41 -12.30
CA VAL A 32 -14.25 -8.35 -11.28
C VAL A 32 -14.62 -9.27 -10.13
N LYS A 33 -15.88 -9.17 -9.65
CA LYS A 33 -16.44 -10.05 -8.63
C LYS A 33 -16.30 -11.52 -9.03
N GLU A 34 -16.71 -11.88 -10.25
CA GLU A 34 -16.57 -13.25 -10.75
C GLU A 34 -15.11 -13.74 -10.75
N CYS A 35 -14.15 -12.88 -11.10
CA CYS A 35 -12.74 -13.24 -11.06
C CYS A 35 -12.26 -13.51 -9.63
N ILE A 36 -12.69 -12.69 -8.67
CA ILE A 36 -12.39 -12.86 -7.24
C ILE A 36 -12.99 -14.16 -6.72
N GLU A 37 -14.28 -14.41 -6.95
CA GLU A 37 -14.97 -15.61 -6.47
C GLU A 37 -14.35 -16.90 -7.04
N LYS A 38 -14.05 -16.91 -8.34
CA LYS A 38 -13.36 -18.06 -8.98
C LYS A 38 -11.94 -18.22 -8.45
N GLY A 39 -11.22 -17.13 -8.23
CA GLY A 39 -9.90 -17.15 -7.60
C GLY A 39 -9.94 -17.75 -6.19
N GLN A 40 -10.92 -17.32 -5.38
CA GLN A 40 -11.16 -17.84 -4.03
C GLN A 40 -11.50 -19.33 -4.05
N LYS A 41 -12.32 -19.80 -5.01
CA LYS A 41 -12.59 -21.25 -5.17
C LYS A 41 -11.31 -22.05 -5.41
N ILE A 42 -10.41 -21.55 -6.26
CA ILE A 42 -9.11 -22.20 -6.52
C ILE A 42 -8.29 -22.26 -5.23
N THR A 43 -8.14 -21.14 -4.52
CA THR A 43 -7.28 -21.10 -3.32
C THR A 43 -7.87 -21.92 -2.18
N LYS A 44 -9.16 -21.80 -1.88
CA LYS A 44 -9.83 -22.60 -0.83
C LYS A 44 -9.62 -24.09 -1.06
N PHE A 45 -9.90 -24.56 -2.28
CA PHE A 45 -9.76 -25.97 -2.60
C PHE A 45 -8.32 -26.48 -2.43
N ILE A 46 -7.32 -25.69 -2.85
CA ILE A 46 -5.92 -26.06 -2.69
C ILE A 46 -5.48 -26.04 -1.23
N TYR A 47 -5.78 -24.96 -0.51
CA TYR A 47 -5.31 -24.73 0.87
C TYR A 47 -6.02 -25.63 1.89
N ASN A 48 -7.28 -26.04 1.64
CA ASN A 48 -8.01 -26.98 2.48
C ASN A 48 -7.52 -28.44 2.33
N GLN A 49 -6.68 -28.72 1.33
CA GLN A 49 -6.14 -30.05 1.08
C GLN A 49 -4.63 -30.07 1.25
N ILE A 50 -4.15 -30.49 2.43
CA ILE A 50 -2.71 -30.54 2.78
C ILE A 50 -1.87 -31.23 1.70
N TRP A 51 -2.37 -32.33 1.14
CA TRP A 51 -1.69 -33.04 0.06
C TRP A 51 -1.55 -32.17 -1.20
N LEU A 52 -2.63 -31.53 -1.63
CA LEU A 52 -2.65 -30.73 -2.86
C LEU A 52 -1.79 -29.47 -2.72
N LEU A 53 -1.87 -28.79 -1.58
CA LEU A 53 -1.02 -27.66 -1.23
C LEU A 53 0.48 -28.03 -1.30
N ASN A 54 0.85 -29.18 -0.74
CA ASN A 54 2.23 -29.65 -0.74
C ASN A 54 2.71 -30.02 -2.15
N VAL A 55 1.88 -30.71 -2.94
CA VAL A 55 2.21 -31.06 -4.33
C VAL A 55 2.38 -29.80 -5.17
N MET A 56 1.45 -28.85 -5.07
CA MET A 56 1.53 -27.56 -5.76
C MET A 56 2.85 -26.84 -5.42
N LYS A 57 3.16 -26.67 -4.13
CA LYS A 57 4.36 -25.96 -3.69
C LYS A 57 5.65 -26.64 -4.14
N LYS A 58 5.78 -27.95 -3.88
CA LYS A 58 7.04 -28.65 -4.11
C LYS A 58 7.34 -28.86 -5.59
N GLU A 59 6.32 -29.08 -6.41
CA GLU A 59 6.52 -29.58 -7.78
C GLU A 59 6.14 -28.57 -8.87
N PHE A 60 5.31 -27.56 -8.57
CA PHE A 60 4.76 -26.68 -9.60
C PHE A 60 5.10 -25.19 -9.39
N THR A 61 5.06 -24.69 -8.15
CA THR A 61 5.29 -23.25 -7.87
C THR A 61 6.68 -22.95 -7.29
N GLY A 62 7.55 -23.95 -7.14
CA GLY A 62 8.91 -23.76 -6.61
C GLY A 62 8.92 -23.25 -5.15
N GLY A 63 7.94 -23.67 -4.36
CA GLY A 63 7.76 -23.28 -2.95
C GLY A 63 6.93 -22.01 -2.75
N GLN A 64 6.51 -21.32 -3.82
CA GLN A 64 5.76 -20.08 -3.71
C GLN A 64 4.30 -20.32 -3.27
N GLU A 65 3.83 -19.45 -2.37
CA GLU A 65 2.42 -19.34 -1.98
C GLU A 65 1.57 -18.75 -3.10
N LEU A 66 0.26 -19.06 -3.14
CA LEU A 66 -0.70 -18.35 -4.01
C LEU A 66 -1.21 -17.08 -3.35
N LEU A 67 -1.36 -17.08 -2.02
CA LEU A 67 -1.86 -15.94 -1.26
C LEU A 67 -0.78 -14.87 -1.11
N ARG A 68 -1.13 -13.62 -1.40
CA ARG A 68 -0.21 -12.49 -1.33
C ARG A 68 -0.82 -11.36 -0.49
N PRO A 69 -0.52 -11.31 0.82
CA PRO A 69 -0.95 -10.21 1.67
C PRO A 69 -0.39 -8.87 1.18
N SER A 70 -1.15 -7.82 1.46
CA SER A 70 -0.81 -6.43 1.18
C SER A 70 -1.26 -5.56 2.35
N VAL A 71 -1.22 -4.24 2.16
CA VAL A 71 -1.54 -3.24 3.19
C VAL A 71 -3.01 -3.22 3.63
N THR A 72 -3.92 -3.79 2.83
CA THR A 72 -5.36 -3.84 3.13
C THR A 72 -5.97 -5.13 2.62
N ARG A 73 -7.18 -5.47 3.06
CA ARG A 73 -7.91 -6.67 2.61
C ARG A 73 -8.20 -6.63 1.11
N ASN A 74 -8.65 -5.49 0.58
CA ASN A 74 -8.96 -5.37 -0.84
C ASN A 74 -7.68 -5.40 -1.69
N ALA A 75 -6.63 -4.70 -1.26
CA ALA A 75 -5.33 -4.76 -1.94
C ALA A 75 -4.73 -6.18 -1.90
N SER A 76 -4.92 -6.92 -0.81
CA SER A 76 -4.49 -8.32 -0.69
C SER A 76 -5.25 -9.23 -1.67
N SER A 77 -6.54 -8.98 -1.86
CA SER A 77 -7.36 -9.71 -2.82
C SER A 77 -6.86 -9.52 -4.27
N PHE A 78 -6.58 -8.28 -4.67
CA PHE A 78 -6.00 -8.01 -5.99
C PHE A 78 -4.56 -8.51 -6.14
N ALA A 79 -3.73 -8.41 -5.10
CA ALA A 79 -2.38 -8.97 -5.10
C ALA A 79 -2.39 -10.50 -5.23
N THR A 80 -3.39 -11.16 -4.62
CA THR A 80 -3.59 -12.61 -4.73
C THR A 80 -4.09 -13.00 -6.12
N LEU A 81 -5.02 -12.25 -6.71
CA LEU A 81 -5.42 -12.44 -8.12
C LEU A 81 -4.21 -12.32 -9.06
N GLN A 82 -3.36 -11.31 -8.84
CA GLN A 82 -2.16 -11.12 -9.63
C GLN A 82 -1.24 -12.34 -9.52
N ASN A 83 -1.01 -12.82 -8.30
CA ASN A 83 -0.16 -13.98 -8.07
C ASN A 83 -0.75 -15.27 -8.66
N LEU A 84 -2.07 -15.46 -8.64
CA LEU A 84 -2.74 -16.56 -9.34
C LEU A 84 -2.50 -16.51 -10.86
N LEU A 85 -2.57 -15.32 -11.45
CA LEU A 85 -2.30 -15.13 -12.88
C LEU A 85 -0.83 -15.44 -13.22
N ASP A 86 0.10 -15.03 -12.37
CA ASP A 86 1.53 -15.33 -12.53
C ASP A 86 1.81 -16.84 -12.42
N GLN A 87 1.11 -17.53 -11.51
CA GLN A 87 1.19 -18.98 -11.33
C GLN A 87 0.29 -19.79 -12.30
N ARG A 88 -0.38 -19.14 -13.26
CA ARG A 88 -1.34 -19.79 -14.18
C ARG A 88 -0.77 -21.04 -14.86
N ILE A 89 0.46 -20.96 -15.36
CA ILE A 89 1.09 -22.08 -16.09
C ILE A 89 1.37 -23.25 -15.13
N ALA A 90 1.86 -22.96 -13.93
CA ALA A 90 2.09 -23.95 -12.89
C ALA A 90 0.79 -24.64 -12.47
N LEU A 91 -0.28 -23.86 -12.25
CA LEU A 91 -1.60 -24.37 -11.90
C LEU A 91 -2.18 -25.26 -13.02
N LYS A 92 -2.11 -24.82 -14.29
CA LYS A 92 -2.55 -25.67 -15.41
C LYS A 92 -1.81 -27.01 -15.47
N ARG A 93 -0.49 -26.99 -15.27
CA ARG A 93 0.33 -28.22 -15.21
C ARG A 93 -0.06 -29.12 -14.04
N LEU A 94 -0.35 -28.55 -12.86
CA LEU A 94 -0.81 -29.29 -11.69
C LEU A 94 -2.10 -30.06 -12.01
N PHE A 95 -3.13 -29.36 -12.49
CA PHE A 95 -4.44 -29.94 -12.81
C PHE A 95 -4.45 -30.82 -14.06
N GLN A 96 -3.35 -30.88 -14.83
CA GLN A 96 -3.16 -31.82 -15.93
C GLN A 96 -2.20 -32.97 -15.59
N SER A 97 -1.66 -32.99 -14.37
CA SER A 97 -0.65 -33.97 -13.97
C SER A 97 -1.25 -35.36 -13.71
N ASN A 98 -0.46 -36.40 -13.95
CA ASN A 98 -0.86 -37.78 -13.60
C ASN A 98 -1.17 -37.93 -12.10
N LYS A 99 -0.50 -37.15 -11.24
CA LYS A 99 -0.76 -37.11 -9.79
C LYS A 99 -2.16 -36.56 -9.49
N TRP A 100 -2.57 -35.49 -10.16
CA TRP A 100 -3.94 -34.99 -10.05
C TRP A 100 -4.96 -36.00 -10.55
N LEU A 101 -4.76 -36.53 -11.77
CA LEU A 101 -5.70 -37.46 -12.41
C LEU A 101 -5.92 -38.73 -11.59
N SER A 102 -4.88 -39.24 -10.94
CA SER A 102 -4.95 -40.42 -10.05
C SER A 102 -5.42 -40.11 -8.63
N SER A 103 -5.55 -38.83 -8.26
CA SER A 103 -5.96 -38.45 -6.91
C SER A 103 -7.45 -38.72 -6.65
N ARG A 104 -7.83 -38.82 -5.37
CA ARG A 104 -9.25 -38.82 -4.98
C ARG A 104 -9.94 -37.47 -5.23
N PHE A 105 -9.17 -36.39 -5.26
CA PHE A 105 -9.66 -35.01 -5.35
C PHE A 105 -10.15 -34.66 -6.75
N SER A 106 -9.59 -35.24 -7.79
CA SER A 106 -10.08 -35.10 -9.18
C SER A 106 -11.47 -35.69 -9.40
N LYS A 107 -11.91 -36.58 -8.51
CA LYS A 107 -13.24 -37.21 -8.58
C LYS A 107 -14.32 -36.41 -7.85
N LEU A 108 -13.92 -35.52 -6.93
CA LEU A 108 -14.84 -34.62 -6.22
C LEU A 108 -15.43 -33.59 -7.19
N ASP A 109 -16.67 -33.20 -6.97
CA ASP A 109 -17.33 -32.23 -7.84
C ASP A 109 -16.69 -30.84 -7.75
N GLU A 110 -16.29 -30.43 -6.54
CA GLU A 110 -15.47 -29.22 -6.32
C GLU A 110 -14.14 -29.28 -7.08
N GLY A 111 -13.47 -30.44 -7.08
CA GLY A 111 -12.21 -30.64 -7.79
C GLY A 111 -12.35 -30.51 -9.29
N LYS A 112 -13.42 -31.08 -9.86
CA LYS A 112 -13.76 -30.91 -11.29
C LYS A 112 -14.12 -29.47 -11.63
N GLU A 113 -14.83 -28.78 -10.74
CA GLU A 113 -15.17 -27.38 -10.92
C GLU A 113 -13.90 -26.51 -10.96
N VAL A 114 -13.00 -26.67 -9.99
CA VAL A 114 -11.73 -25.93 -9.93
C VAL A 114 -10.85 -26.25 -11.14
N GLU A 115 -10.74 -27.52 -11.53
CA GLU A 115 -10.05 -27.92 -12.76
C GLU A 115 -10.62 -27.21 -13.98
N LYS A 116 -11.95 -27.16 -14.12
CA LYS A 116 -12.63 -26.44 -15.21
C LYS A 116 -12.30 -24.95 -15.19
N ILE A 117 -12.26 -24.30 -14.02
CA ILE A 117 -11.88 -22.89 -13.89
C ILE A 117 -10.43 -22.69 -14.33
N VAL A 118 -9.49 -23.48 -13.82
CA VAL A 118 -8.05 -23.36 -14.10
C VAL A 118 -7.73 -23.64 -15.58
N LEU A 119 -8.46 -24.54 -16.24
CA LEU A 119 -8.26 -24.83 -17.66
C LEU A 119 -8.96 -23.83 -18.58
N ASN A 120 -9.91 -23.04 -18.08
CA ASN A 120 -10.68 -22.09 -18.88
C ASN A 120 -9.83 -20.90 -19.34
N ALA A 121 -9.61 -20.78 -20.66
CA ALA A 121 -8.88 -19.67 -21.26
C ALA A 121 -9.58 -18.31 -21.08
N THR A 122 -10.92 -18.25 -21.16
CA THR A 122 -11.67 -16.99 -21.02
C THR A 122 -11.57 -16.42 -19.62
N PHE A 123 -11.54 -17.28 -18.59
CA PHE A 123 -11.30 -16.88 -17.20
C PHE A 123 -9.95 -16.15 -17.06
N TRP A 124 -8.86 -16.70 -17.58
CA TRP A 124 -7.55 -16.05 -17.49
C TRP A 124 -7.45 -14.77 -18.30
N LYS A 125 -8.14 -14.68 -19.45
CA LYS A 125 -8.24 -13.43 -20.23
C LYS A 125 -9.00 -12.35 -19.44
N LYS A 126 -10.13 -12.69 -18.83
CA LYS A 126 -10.87 -11.77 -17.93
C LYS A 126 -10.01 -11.34 -16.74
N MET A 127 -9.26 -12.25 -16.12
CA MET A 127 -8.36 -11.91 -15.01
C MET A 127 -7.23 -10.96 -15.42
N GLN A 128 -6.62 -11.17 -16.59
CA GLN A 128 -5.59 -10.28 -17.14
C GLN A 128 -6.16 -8.89 -17.46
N TYR A 129 -7.41 -8.82 -17.92
CA TYR A 129 -8.13 -7.56 -18.12
C TYR A 129 -8.34 -6.82 -16.79
N VAL A 130 -8.85 -7.50 -15.76
CA VAL A 130 -9.03 -6.93 -14.42
C VAL A 130 -7.70 -6.40 -13.87
N ARG A 131 -6.62 -7.17 -14.00
CA ARG A 131 -5.27 -6.72 -13.64
C ARG A 131 -4.90 -5.40 -14.34
N LYS A 132 -4.98 -5.37 -15.67
CA LYS A 132 -4.65 -4.18 -16.48
C LYS A 132 -5.45 -2.94 -16.03
N SER A 133 -6.66 -3.12 -15.52
CA SER A 133 -7.53 -2.04 -15.00
C SER A 133 -7.24 -1.60 -13.57
N VAL A 134 -6.80 -2.50 -12.69
CA VAL A 134 -6.71 -2.23 -11.24
C VAL A 134 -5.27 -1.96 -10.79
N ASP A 135 -4.27 -2.58 -11.43
CA ASP A 135 -2.85 -2.47 -11.07
C ASP A 135 -2.35 -1.03 -10.90
N PRO A 136 -2.67 -0.07 -11.80
CA PRO A 136 -2.18 1.30 -11.66
C PRO A 136 -2.62 1.96 -10.35
N ILE A 137 -3.79 1.60 -9.83
CA ILE A 137 -4.33 2.12 -8.56
C ILE A 137 -3.71 1.39 -7.36
N VAL A 138 -3.49 0.08 -7.47
CA VAL A 138 -2.79 -0.70 -6.43
C VAL A 138 -1.35 -0.21 -6.27
N VAL A 139 -0.66 0.12 -7.36
CA VAL A 139 0.69 0.71 -7.32
C VAL A 139 0.68 2.06 -6.62
N ALA A 140 -0.32 2.91 -6.86
CA ALA A 140 -0.45 4.19 -6.13
C ALA A 140 -0.63 3.95 -4.61
N LEU A 141 -1.45 2.97 -4.21
CA LEU A 141 -1.62 2.59 -2.81
C LEU A 141 -0.31 2.06 -2.19
N GLN A 142 0.44 1.24 -2.91
CA GLN A 142 1.73 0.72 -2.44
C GLN A 142 2.74 1.84 -2.21
N LYS A 143 2.83 2.81 -3.13
CA LYS A 143 3.72 3.97 -3.00
C LYS A 143 3.43 4.79 -1.74
N ILE A 144 2.16 5.05 -1.44
CA ILE A 144 1.76 5.79 -0.23
C ILE A 144 2.21 5.08 1.04
N ASN A 145 2.21 3.76 1.04
CA ASN A 145 2.55 2.97 2.23
C ASN A 145 4.03 2.52 2.25
N SER A 146 4.79 2.81 1.19
CA SER A 146 6.24 2.61 1.17
C SER A 146 6.94 3.69 1.99
N ASP A 147 7.93 3.29 2.79
CA ASP A 147 8.65 4.18 3.73
C ASP A 147 9.36 5.36 3.05
N GLU A 148 9.55 5.32 1.72
CA GLU A 148 10.26 6.33 0.94
C GLU A 148 9.36 7.51 0.50
N ASN A 149 8.03 7.35 0.44
CA ASN A 149 7.12 8.31 -0.20
C ASN A 149 5.81 8.56 0.57
N LEU A 150 5.88 8.66 1.89
CA LEU A 150 4.77 8.94 2.81
C LEU A 150 4.15 10.36 2.67
N SER A 151 4.10 10.95 1.48
CA SER A 151 3.93 12.40 1.40
C SER A 151 2.77 12.86 0.49
N MET A 152 1.96 13.74 1.08
CA MET A 152 0.97 14.60 0.42
C MET A 152 1.38 15.12 -0.98
N PRO A 153 2.65 15.50 -1.25
CA PRO A 153 3.14 15.96 -2.55
C PRO A 153 2.90 15.07 -3.78
N PHE A 154 2.80 13.75 -3.61
CA PHE A 154 2.88 12.81 -4.74
C PHE A 154 1.52 12.25 -5.18
N ILE A 155 0.61 12.06 -4.21
CA ILE A 155 -0.56 11.21 -4.43
C ILE A 155 -1.51 11.71 -5.52
N TYR A 156 -1.71 13.02 -5.62
CA TYR A 156 -2.55 13.58 -6.68
C TYR A 156 -2.06 13.17 -8.07
N ASN A 157 -0.75 13.29 -8.29
CA ASN A 157 -0.13 12.92 -9.56
C ASN A 157 -0.14 11.40 -9.77
N ASP A 158 0.21 10.60 -8.75
CA ASP A 158 0.26 9.14 -8.88
C ASP A 158 -1.08 8.56 -9.32
N MET A 159 -2.17 9.06 -8.76
CA MET A 159 -3.51 8.61 -9.11
C MET A 159 -4.00 9.19 -10.44
N TYR A 160 -3.66 10.44 -10.78
CA TYR A 160 -3.89 10.97 -12.12
C TYR A 160 -3.18 10.12 -13.19
N ARG A 161 -1.92 9.73 -12.93
CA ARG A 161 -1.16 8.81 -13.78
C ARG A 161 -1.76 7.42 -13.79
N GLY A 162 -2.31 6.96 -12.67
CA GLY A 162 -3.09 5.73 -12.58
C GLY A 162 -4.25 5.72 -13.57
N LYS A 163 -5.07 6.79 -13.60
CA LYS A 163 -6.16 6.92 -14.58
C LYS A 163 -5.66 6.86 -16.02
N LEU A 164 -4.61 7.61 -16.34
CA LEU A 164 -4.01 7.62 -17.69
C LEU A 164 -3.47 6.24 -18.08
N ALA A 165 -2.78 5.55 -17.17
CA ALA A 165 -2.26 4.21 -17.41
C ALA A 165 -3.38 3.21 -17.70
N ILE A 166 -4.51 3.26 -16.97
CA ILE A 166 -5.68 2.42 -17.26
C ILE A 166 -6.20 2.68 -18.68
N LYS A 167 -6.31 3.96 -19.07
CA LYS A 167 -6.76 4.33 -20.41
C LYS A 167 -5.84 3.77 -21.49
N THR A 168 -4.53 3.94 -21.32
CA THR A 168 -3.52 3.42 -22.25
C THR A 168 -3.51 1.89 -22.30
N ASN A 169 -3.64 1.21 -21.15
CA ASN A 169 -3.69 -0.25 -21.07
C ASN A 169 -4.84 -0.89 -21.88
N HIS A 170 -5.89 -0.11 -22.12
CA HIS A 170 -7.07 -0.52 -22.88
C HIS A 170 -7.18 0.15 -24.25
N GLY A 171 -6.05 0.61 -24.79
CA GLY A 171 -5.99 1.15 -26.16
C GLY A 171 -6.81 2.42 -26.35
N ASP A 172 -6.97 3.24 -25.30
CA ASP A 172 -7.77 4.45 -25.30
C ASP A 172 -9.27 4.23 -25.59
N ASP A 173 -9.77 3.00 -25.49
CA ASP A 173 -11.18 2.67 -25.67
C ASP A 173 -11.98 2.88 -24.37
N ALA A 174 -12.77 3.96 -24.35
CA ALA A 174 -13.60 4.35 -23.21
C ALA A 174 -14.64 3.28 -22.82
N ARG A 175 -15.03 2.38 -23.72
CA ARG A 175 -15.96 1.28 -23.39
C ARG A 175 -15.32 0.26 -22.47
N LYS A 176 -14.00 0.06 -22.59
CA LYS A 176 -13.23 -0.90 -21.79
C LYS A 176 -12.94 -0.33 -20.39
N TYR A 177 -12.39 0.88 -20.30
CA TYR A 177 -12.01 1.44 -18.99
C TYR A 177 -13.10 2.27 -18.29
N GLY A 178 -14.22 2.57 -18.95
CA GLY A 178 -15.21 3.54 -18.50
C GLY A 178 -15.78 3.26 -17.10
N GLU A 179 -16.11 2.01 -16.78
CA GLU A 179 -16.61 1.63 -15.46
C GLU A 179 -15.57 1.84 -14.35
N PHE A 180 -14.32 1.47 -14.61
CA PHE A 180 -13.22 1.70 -13.66
C PHE A 180 -12.99 3.20 -13.44
N TRP A 181 -13.04 4.00 -14.51
CA TRP A 181 -12.94 5.45 -14.39
C TRP A 181 -14.11 6.06 -13.64
N SER A 182 -15.33 5.56 -13.82
CA SER A 182 -16.49 6.02 -13.06
C SER A 182 -16.32 5.76 -11.56
N VAL A 183 -15.87 4.56 -11.17
CA VAL A 183 -15.54 4.24 -9.77
C VAL A 183 -14.45 5.19 -9.25
N ILE A 184 -13.37 5.37 -10.02
CA ILE A 184 -12.30 6.29 -9.63
C ILE A 184 -12.87 7.68 -9.44
N ASP A 185 -13.62 8.24 -10.39
CA ASP A 185 -14.15 9.61 -10.32
C ASP A 185 -15.14 9.82 -9.16
N ASN A 186 -15.99 8.84 -8.88
CA ASN A 186 -16.93 8.88 -7.76
C ASN A 186 -16.22 8.93 -6.41
N CYS A 187 -15.13 8.17 -6.25
CA CYS A 187 -14.31 8.23 -5.04
C CYS A 187 -13.35 9.43 -5.05
N TRP A 188 -12.78 9.77 -6.21
CA TRP A 188 -11.71 10.75 -6.40
C TRP A 188 -12.21 12.17 -6.19
N ASN A 189 -13.36 12.51 -6.78
CA ASN A 189 -13.82 13.88 -6.83
C ASN A 189 -14.07 14.50 -5.44
N PRO A 190 -14.71 13.81 -4.47
CA PRO A 190 -14.89 14.35 -3.14
C PRO A 190 -13.59 14.52 -2.34
N LEU A 191 -12.53 13.78 -2.69
CA LEU A 191 -11.36 13.61 -1.84
C LEU A 191 -10.12 14.35 -2.35
N PHE A 192 -9.85 14.27 -3.64
CA PHE A 192 -8.63 14.81 -4.26
C PHE A 192 -8.83 16.16 -4.93
N HIS A 193 -10.07 16.69 -4.96
CA HIS A 193 -10.33 18.12 -5.08
C HIS A 193 -10.14 18.88 -3.76
N HIS A 194 -9.73 18.21 -2.69
CA HIS A 194 -9.42 18.89 -1.44
C HIS A 194 -8.23 19.84 -1.64
N PRO A 195 -8.31 21.11 -1.20
CA PRO A 195 -7.30 22.14 -1.43
C PRO A 195 -5.87 21.71 -1.12
N LEU A 196 -5.66 20.94 -0.06
CA LEU A 196 -4.32 20.48 0.32
C LEU A 196 -3.67 19.55 -0.72
N TYR A 197 -4.38 18.57 -1.29
CA TYR A 197 -3.80 17.67 -2.29
C TYR A 197 -3.45 18.44 -3.57
N LEU A 198 -4.33 19.35 -3.97
CA LEU A 198 -4.14 20.23 -5.12
C LEU A 198 -2.96 21.19 -4.93
N ALA A 199 -2.87 21.84 -3.77
CA ALA A 199 -1.76 22.71 -3.42
C ALA A 199 -0.44 21.94 -3.34
N ALA A 200 -0.45 20.73 -2.76
CA ALA A 200 0.73 19.87 -2.69
C ALA A 200 1.22 19.48 -4.09
N TYR A 201 0.32 19.12 -5.00
CA TYR A 201 0.66 18.86 -6.40
C TYR A 201 1.29 20.07 -7.09
N PHE A 202 0.69 21.25 -6.92
CA PHE A 202 1.23 22.49 -7.50
C PHE A 202 2.62 22.83 -6.98
N LEU A 203 2.82 22.71 -5.67
CA LEU A 203 4.05 23.11 -4.99
C LEU A 203 5.15 22.05 -5.12
N ASN A 204 4.88 20.87 -5.68
CA ASN A 204 5.90 19.85 -5.86
C ASN A 204 6.86 20.22 -7.01
N PRO A 205 8.14 20.53 -6.74
CA PRO A 205 9.09 20.93 -7.78
C PRO A 205 9.40 19.80 -8.78
N ALA A 206 9.27 18.54 -8.37
CA ALA A 206 9.42 17.39 -9.27
C ALA A 206 8.36 17.38 -10.37
N TYR A 207 7.21 18.02 -10.15
CA TYR A 207 6.09 18.04 -11.07
C TYR A 207 5.87 19.39 -11.73
N ARG A 208 5.96 20.49 -10.96
CA ARG A 208 5.61 21.84 -11.42
C ARG A 208 6.33 22.26 -12.70
N TYR A 209 7.56 21.79 -12.89
CA TYR A 209 8.42 22.15 -14.00
C TYR A 209 8.50 21.08 -15.10
N ARG A 210 7.72 20.01 -15.00
CA ARG A 210 7.66 19.00 -16.06
C ARG A 210 6.82 19.50 -17.24
N PRO A 211 7.15 19.12 -18.48
CA PRO A 211 6.33 19.46 -19.66
C PRO A 211 4.89 18.92 -19.59
N ASP A 212 4.69 17.80 -18.89
CA ASP A 212 3.41 17.14 -18.73
C ASP A 212 2.66 17.54 -17.45
N PHE A 213 3.04 18.65 -16.81
CA PHE A 213 2.30 19.25 -15.72
C PHE A 213 0.96 19.78 -16.21
N VAL A 214 -0.13 19.47 -15.51
CA VAL A 214 -1.48 19.91 -15.91
C VAL A 214 -1.99 20.98 -14.94
N PRO A 215 -1.95 22.27 -15.33
CA PRO A 215 -2.39 23.38 -14.48
C PRO A 215 -3.91 23.53 -14.53
N HIS A 216 -4.66 22.52 -14.06
CA HIS A 216 -6.12 22.65 -13.97
C HIS A 216 -6.51 23.86 -13.10
N PRO A 217 -7.58 24.60 -13.44
CA PRO A 217 -8.03 25.74 -12.64
C PRO A 217 -8.22 25.41 -11.15
N GLU A 218 -8.66 24.17 -10.86
CA GLU A 218 -8.81 23.68 -9.49
C GLU A 218 -7.49 23.65 -8.71
N VAL A 219 -6.38 23.32 -9.37
CA VAL A 219 -5.06 23.26 -8.73
C VAL A 219 -4.68 24.64 -8.18
N VAL A 220 -4.90 25.69 -8.99
CA VAL A 220 -4.65 27.08 -8.58
C VAL A 220 -5.64 27.54 -7.50
N ARG A 221 -6.94 27.20 -7.65
CA ARG A 221 -7.95 27.48 -6.62
C ARG A 221 -7.61 26.83 -5.29
N GLY A 222 -7.17 25.57 -5.30
CA GLY A 222 -6.75 24.81 -4.13
C GLY A 222 -5.57 25.46 -3.42
N LEU A 223 -4.53 25.86 -4.17
CA LEU A 223 -3.40 26.61 -3.61
C LEU A 223 -3.84 27.90 -2.92
N ASN A 224 -4.66 28.71 -3.60
CA ASN A 224 -5.15 29.97 -3.04
C ASN A 224 -5.99 29.74 -1.77
N ALA A 225 -6.85 28.71 -1.75
CA ALA A 225 -7.60 28.33 -0.56
C ALA A 225 -6.69 27.91 0.60
N CYS A 226 -5.60 27.19 0.32
CA CYS A 226 -4.59 26.84 1.33
C CYS A 226 -3.87 28.08 1.87
N ILE A 227 -3.47 29.02 1.02
CA ILE A 227 -2.82 30.26 1.46
C ILE A 227 -3.75 31.06 2.38
N VAL A 228 -5.01 31.22 1.97
CA VAL A 228 -6.03 31.95 2.76
C VAL A 228 -6.26 31.30 4.12
N ARG A 229 -6.30 29.97 4.18
CA ARG A 229 -6.61 29.23 5.41
C ARG A 229 -5.40 29.08 6.35
N LEU A 230 -4.20 28.89 5.81
CA LEU A 230 -3.01 28.59 6.60
C LEU A 230 -2.29 29.84 7.13
N GLU A 231 -2.44 30.99 6.46
CA GLU A 231 -1.82 32.25 6.86
C GLU A 231 -2.90 33.27 7.31
N PRO A 232 -3.08 33.51 8.61
CA PRO A 232 -4.07 34.46 9.11
C PRO A 232 -3.71 35.93 8.79
N ASP A 233 -2.44 36.27 8.59
CA ASP A 233 -2.04 37.64 8.30
C ASP A 233 -2.30 38.03 6.84
N SER A 234 -3.00 39.16 6.62
CA SER A 234 -3.39 39.60 5.27
C SER A 234 -2.19 40.03 4.43
N GLY A 235 -1.19 40.68 5.03
CA GLY A 235 0.02 41.12 4.32
C GLY A 235 0.86 39.94 3.85
N ARG A 236 1.07 38.95 4.73
CA ARG A 236 1.77 37.72 4.39
C ARG A 236 1.04 36.87 3.35
N ARG A 237 -0.31 36.85 3.38
CA ARG A 237 -1.12 36.22 2.31
C ARG A 237 -0.87 36.85 0.94
N ILE A 238 -0.86 38.19 0.86
CA ILE A 238 -0.59 38.91 -0.39
C ILE A 238 0.84 38.63 -0.86
N SER A 239 1.82 38.70 0.05
CA SER A 239 3.22 38.39 -0.25
C SER A 239 3.39 36.96 -0.79
N ALA A 240 2.82 35.96 -0.11
CA ALA A 240 2.85 34.57 -0.57
C ALA A 240 2.23 34.40 -1.97
N SER A 241 1.13 35.09 -2.25
CA SER A 241 0.47 35.06 -3.57
C SER A 241 1.36 35.62 -4.68
N LEU A 242 2.06 36.74 -4.43
CA LEU A 242 2.99 37.33 -5.40
C LEU A 242 4.19 36.41 -5.68
N GLN A 243 4.71 35.73 -4.66
CA GLN A 243 5.81 34.78 -4.74
C GLN A 243 5.48 33.53 -5.59
N ILE A 244 4.20 33.21 -5.83
CA ILE A 244 3.80 32.09 -6.70
C ILE A 244 4.37 32.25 -8.11
N SER A 245 4.44 33.48 -8.62
CA SER A 245 4.92 33.76 -9.98
C SER A 245 6.42 33.47 -10.14
N ASP A 246 7.20 33.70 -9.08
CA ASP A 246 8.65 33.48 -9.06
C ASP A 246 8.97 31.99 -9.00
N PHE A 247 8.26 31.24 -8.14
CA PHE A 247 8.31 29.78 -8.17
C PHE A 247 7.83 29.24 -9.53
N GLY A 248 6.67 29.67 -10.01
CA GLY A 248 6.08 29.14 -11.24
C GLY A 248 6.94 29.35 -12.49
N SER A 249 7.81 30.36 -12.49
CA SER A 249 8.69 30.70 -13.62
C SER A 249 10.16 30.32 -13.36
N ALA A 250 10.46 29.58 -12.29
CA ALA A 250 11.81 29.22 -11.87
C ALA A 250 12.76 30.45 -11.78
N LYS A 251 12.30 31.57 -11.21
CA LYS A 251 13.15 32.77 -11.08
C LYS A 251 14.11 32.63 -9.89
N ALA A 252 15.21 33.38 -9.97
CA ALA A 252 16.21 33.50 -8.91
C ALA A 252 16.64 32.11 -8.38
N ASP A 253 16.51 31.88 -7.07
CA ASP A 253 16.97 30.65 -6.41
C ASP A 253 16.38 29.38 -7.03
N PHE A 254 15.11 29.42 -7.46
CA PHE A 254 14.42 28.28 -8.05
C PHE A 254 14.95 27.86 -9.42
N GLY A 255 15.66 28.76 -10.11
CA GLY A 255 16.24 28.57 -11.44
C GLY A 255 17.73 28.25 -11.44
N THR A 256 18.37 28.16 -10.28
CA THR A 256 19.79 27.79 -10.19
C THR A 256 20.01 26.34 -10.64
N ASP A 257 21.22 26.03 -11.14
CA ASP A 257 21.57 24.66 -11.57
C ASP A 257 21.42 23.65 -10.41
N LEU A 258 21.73 24.07 -9.18
CA LEU A 258 21.54 23.25 -7.99
C LEU A 258 20.04 23.01 -7.71
N ALA A 259 19.21 24.05 -7.78
CA ALA A 259 17.77 23.90 -7.59
C ALA A 259 17.15 23.00 -8.65
N ILE A 260 17.57 23.13 -9.92
CA ILE A 260 17.09 22.30 -11.05
C ILE A 260 17.49 20.84 -10.87
N SER A 261 18.77 20.56 -10.62
CA SER A 261 19.29 19.19 -10.48
C SER A 261 18.72 18.44 -9.26
N THR A 262 18.26 19.15 -8.24
CA THR A 262 17.73 18.56 -7.01
C THR A 262 16.20 18.40 -6.95
N ARG A 263 15.45 18.86 -7.96
CA ARG A 263 13.96 18.86 -7.96
C ARG A 263 13.33 17.49 -7.75
N THR A 264 13.96 16.44 -8.29
CA THR A 264 13.48 15.05 -8.21
C THR A 264 14.29 14.20 -7.22
N VAL A 265 15.37 14.75 -6.66
CA VAL A 265 16.28 14.06 -5.76
C VAL A 265 15.91 14.32 -4.30
N LEU A 266 15.56 15.57 -3.98
CA LEU A 266 15.19 15.94 -2.63
C LEU A 266 13.70 15.70 -2.37
N ASN A 267 13.37 15.41 -1.11
CA ASN A 267 11.99 15.50 -0.66
C ASN A 267 11.45 16.93 -0.93
N PRO A 268 10.22 17.08 -1.47
CA PRO A 268 9.68 18.39 -1.84
C PRO A 268 9.74 19.44 -0.71
N ALA A 269 9.46 19.05 0.55
CA ALA A 269 9.55 19.99 1.67
C ALA A 269 11.00 20.45 1.93
N ALA A 270 11.96 19.53 1.85
CA ALA A 270 13.39 19.86 2.00
C ALA A 270 13.89 20.73 0.85
N TRP A 271 13.45 20.46 -0.39
CA TRP A 271 13.76 21.30 -1.53
C TRP A 271 13.27 22.74 -1.32
N TRP A 272 12.05 22.92 -0.81
CA TRP A 272 11.53 24.24 -0.46
C TRP A 272 12.34 24.91 0.65
N GLN A 273 12.76 24.19 1.68
CA GLN A 273 13.61 24.74 2.74
C GLN A 273 14.94 25.28 2.19
N GLN A 274 15.53 24.58 1.22
CA GLN A 274 16.81 24.95 0.64
C GLN A 274 16.70 26.10 -0.38
N HIS A 275 15.71 26.05 -1.26
CA HIS A 275 15.65 26.93 -2.44
C HIS A 275 14.56 28.02 -2.36
N GLY A 276 13.68 27.97 -1.37
CA GLY A 276 12.62 28.97 -1.16
C GLY A 276 13.04 30.20 -0.35
N ILE A 277 14.34 30.48 -0.23
CA ILE A 277 14.89 31.46 0.71
C ILE A 277 14.48 32.91 0.42
N ASN A 278 14.30 33.29 -0.85
CA ASN A 278 13.78 34.60 -1.23
C ASN A 278 12.25 34.67 -1.31
N CYS A 279 11.54 33.57 -0.99
CA CYS A 279 10.09 33.47 -1.01
C CYS A 279 9.56 32.89 0.31
N LEU A 280 9.92 33.52 1.43
CA LEU A 280 9.74 32.96 2.79
C LEU A 280 8.28 32.66 3.15
N GLU A 281 7.34 33.48 2.69
CA GLU A 281 5.92 33.38 2.99
C GLU A 281 5.31 32.18 2.27
N LEU A 282 5.61 32.03 0.97
CA LEU A 282 5.21 30.86 0.20
C LEU A 282 5.96 29.60 0.67
N GLN A 283 7.25 29.72 1.00
CA GLN A 283 8.07 28.62 1.51
C GLN A 283 7.47 28.04 2.80
N ARG A 284 7.10 28.87 3.77
CA ARG A 284 6.47 28.40 5.02
C ARG A 284 5.20 27.61 4.76
N ILE A 285 4.37 28.08 3.83
CA ILE A 285 3.13 27.40 3.43
C ILE A 285 3.45 26.09 2.71
N ALA A 286 4.39 26.11 1.77
CA ALA A 286 4.80 24.92 1.02
C ALA A 286 5.37 23.84 1.92
N VAL A 287 6.32 24.17 2.79
CA VAL A 287 6.88 23.22 3.76
C VAL A 287 5.77 22.64 4.65
N ARG A 288 4.83 23.47 5.13
CA ARG A 288 3.71 23.02 5.97
C ARG A 288 2.73 22.09 5.25
N ILE A 289 2.52 22.25 3.95
CA ILE A 289 1.66 21.38 3.14
C ILE A 289 2.41 20.10 2.76
N LEU A 290 3.62 20.23 2.22
CA LEU A 290 4.39 19.15 1.64
C LEU A 290 4.95 18.17 2.69
N SER A 291 5.10 18.62 3.94
CA SER A 291 5.54 17.76 5.05
C SER A 291 4.42 16.90 5.66
N GLN A 292 3.18 16.99 5.15
CA GLN A 292 2.06 16.22 5.69
C GLN A 292 2.06 14.77 5.18
N THR A 293 1.64 13.84 6.04
CA THR A 293 1.27 12.48 5.63
C THR A 293 -0.14 12.48 5.05
N CYS A 294 -0.38 11.60 4.08
CA CYS A 294 -1.71 11.33 3.54
C CYS A 294 -2.25 9.93 3.92
N SER A 295 -1.54 9.17 4.75
CA SER A 295 -1.95 7.84 5.21
C SER A 295 -2.03 7.74 6.73
N SER A 296 -3.13 7.18 7.22
CA SER A 296 -3.35 6.75 8.61
C SER A 296 -3.05 5.26 8.84
N PHE A 297 -2.80 4.46 7.78
CA PHE A 297 -2.63 3.00 7.93
C PHE A 297 -1.44 2.61 8.81
N GLY A 298 -0.37 3.41 8.82
CA GLY A 298 0.75 3.23 9.74
C GLY A 298 0.34 3.32 11.21
N CYS A 299 -0.76 4.01 11.52
CA CYS A 299 -1.37 4.04 12.84
C CYS A 299 -2.36 2.89 13.01
N GLU A 300 -3.26 2.64 12.05
CA GLU A 300 -4.33 1.64 12.13
C GLU A 300 -3.84 0.20 12.30
N HIS A 301 -2.74 -0.21 11.66
CA HIS A 301 -2.16 -1.55 11.87
C HIS A 301 -1.59 -1.75 13.28
N ASN A 302 -1.17 -0.66 13.93
CA ASN A 302 -0.81 -0.73 15.34
C ASN A 302 -2.09 -0.85 16.19
N TRP A 303 -3.12 -0.06 15.88
CA TRP A 303 -4.42 -0.14 16.56
C TRP A 303 -5.10 -1.51 16.42
N SER A 304 -5.00 -2.21 15.29
CA SER A 304 -5.61 -3.54 15.13
C SER A 304 -4.94 -4.61 16.00
N ILE A 305 -3.61 -4.54 16.18
CA ILE A 305 -2.89 -5.38 17.15
C ILE A 305 -3.35 -5.06 18.57
N TYR A 306 -3.57 -3.78 18.89
CA TYR A 306 -4.10 -3.38 20.21
C TYR A 306 -5.56 -3.78 20.40
N ASP A 307 -6.39 -3.69 19.36
CA ASP A 307 -7.76 -4.17 19.37
C ASP A 307 -7.83 -5.68 19.49
N GLN A 308 -6.83 -6.45 19.04
CA GLN A 308 -6.74 -7.89 19.32
C GLN A 308 -6.28 -8.17 20.76
N ILE A 309 -5.40 -7.33 21.32
CA ILE A 309 -5.03 -7.40 22.74
C ILE A 309 -6.24 -7.09 23.64
N HIS A 310 -7.10 -6.16 23.23
CA HIS A 310 -8.26 -5.71 24.00
C HIS A 310 -9.60 -6.38 23.62
N GLY A 311 -9.68 -6.93 22.43
CA GLY A 311 -10.87 -7.52 21.83
C GLY A 311 -10.97 -8.99 22.19
N GLN A 312 -11.97 -9.29 23.00
CA GLN A 312 -12.49 -10.62 23.31
C GLN A 312 -11.76 -11.52 24.31
N ARG A 313 -10.47 -11.38 24.66
CA ARG A 313 -9.90 -12.30 25.69
C ARG A 313 -9.05 -11.76 26.85
N ARG A 314 -8.39 -10.59 26.87
CA ARG A 314 -7.56 -10.22 28.06
C ARG A 314 -7.43 -8.70 28.31
N ASN A 315 -7.70 -8.29 29.54
CA ASN A 315 -7.34 -7.01 30.19
C ASN A 315 -7.97 -5.68 29.75
N ARG A 316 -8.74 -5.09 30.67
CA ARG A 316 -9.17 -3.68 30.69
C ARG A 316 -8.05 -2.82 31.31
N LEU A 317 -7.01 -2.49 30.54
CA LEU A 317 -5.98 -1.55 30.98
C LEU A 317 -6.55 -0.14 31.13
N ALA A 318 -6.06 0.64 32.10
CA ALA A 318 -6.43 2.05 32.24
C ALA A 318 -5.93 2.87 31.03
N GLN A 319 -6.78 3.75 30.48
CA GLN A 319 -6.52 4.55 29.28
C GLN A 319 -5.13 5.22 29.24
N LYS A 320 -4.62 5.67 30.40
CA LYS A 320 -3.30 6.30 30.51
C LYS A 320 -2.17 5.33 30.19
N ARG A 321 -2.20 4.11 30.73
CA ARG A 321 -1.19 3.07 30.45
C ARG A 321 -1.23 2.64 28.99
N LEU A 322 -2.43 2.57 28.41
CA LEU A 322 -2.59 2.28 26.98
C LEU A 322 -1.91 3.34 26.10
N ASN A 323 -2.14 4.62 26.39
CA ASN A 323 -1.48 5.71 25.66
C ASN A 323 0.06 5.62 25.79
N ASP A 324 0.57 5.29 26.97
CA ASP A 324 2.02 5.13 27.21
C ASP A 324 2.58 3.93 26.41
N PHE A 325 1.88 2.79 26.38
CA PHE A 325 2.27 1.63 25.58
C PHE A 325 2.26 1.93 24.08
N ILE A 326 1.22 2.59 23.58
CA ILE A 326 1.12 3.00 22.17
C ILE A 326 2.28 3.93 21.81
N TYR A 327 2.56 4.91 22.68
CA TYR A 327 3.67 5.84 22.47
C TYR A 327 5.01 5.10 22.40
N VAL A 328 5.31 4.23 23.36
CA VAL A 328 6.58 3.48 23.38
C VAL A 328 6.71 2.56 22.17
N HIS A 329 5.69 1.74 21.89
CA HIS A 329 5.71 0.81 20.77
C HIS A 329 5.83 1.50 19.41
N TYR A 330 5.09 2.58 19.20
CA TYR A 330 5.16 3.34 17.96
C TYR A 330 6.54 3.96 17.77
N ASN A 331 7.11 4.58 18.81
CA ASN A 331 8.46 5.14 18.74
C ASN A 331 9.54 4.08 18.57
N LEU A 332 9.40 2.90 19.18
CA LEU A 332 10.31 1.77 18.97
C LEU A 332 10.24 1.27 17.52
N ARG A 333 9.03 1.07 16.97
CA ARG A 333 8.86 0.69 15.56
C ARG A 333 9.40 1.75 14.60
N LEU A 334 9.17 3.03 14.87
CA LEU A 334 9.75 4.12 14.08
C LEU A 334 11.28 4.09 14.11
N ARG A 335 11.87 3.90 15.30
CA ARG A 335 13.32 3.79 15.46
C ARG A 335 13.87 2.58 14.72
N GLU A 336 13.21 1.42 14.84
CA GLU A 336 13.58 0.20 14.13
C GLU A 336 13.52 0.39 12.61
N ARG A 337 12.48 1.05 12.09
CA ARG A 337 12.37 1.40 10.66
C ARG A 337 13.49 2.34 10.21
N GLN A 338 13.86 3.33 11.03
CA GLN A 338 14.99 4.22 10.72
C GLN A 338 16.33 3.47 10.69
N ILE A 339 16.50 2.48 11.56
CA ILE A 339 17.72 1.65 11.63
C ILE A 339 17.77 0.62 10.49
N ARG A 340 16.63 0.01 10.14
CA ARG A 340 16.49 -1.02 9.09
C ARG A 340 16.44 -0.47 7.66
N ARG A 341 16.84 0.79 7.41
CA ARG A 341 16.94 1.37 6.06
C ARG A 341 17.96 0.59 5.20
N ARG A 342 17.56 -0.56 4.67
CA ARG A 342 18.16 -1.26 3.53
C ARG A 342 17.16 -1.18 2.38
N PRO A 343 17.64 -1.03 1.13
CA PRO A 343 16.82 -0.57 0.01
C PRO A 343 15.80 -1.59 -0.55
N ASN A 344 15.57 -2.76 0.08
CA ASN A 344 14.84 -3.86 -0.57
C ASN A 344 13.92 -4.70 0.33
N ASP A 345 13.57 -4.25 1.53
CA ASP A 345 12.67 -5.05 2.37
C ASP A 345 11.21 -4.75 2.03
N ALA A 346 10.56 -5.73 1.38
CA ALA A 346 9.10 -5.80 1.31
C ALA A 346 8.51 -5.69 2.72
N ILE A 347 7.36 -5.00 2.84
CA ILE A 347 6.64 -4.84 4.10
C ILE A 347 6.45 -6.23 4.74
N SER A 348 7.26 -6.55 5.76
CA SER A 348 7.15 -7.79 6.52
C SER A 348 5.90 -7.68 7.39
N LEU A 349 4.76 -8.11 6.85
CA LEU A 349 3.51 -8.21 7.59
C LEU A 349 3.62 -9.37 8.60
N ASP A 350 3.10 -9.17 9.80
CA ASP A 350 3.04 -10.22 10.82
C ASP A 350 2.15 -11.38 10.34
N SER A 351 2.52 -12.62 10.67
CA SER A 351 1.79 -13.84 10.28
C SER A 351 0.32 -13.80 10.72
N VAL A 352 0.05 -13.18 11.88
CA VAL A 352 -1.31 -13.02 12.44
C VAL A 352 -2.15 -12.04 11.62
N LEU A 353 -1.54 -11.00 11.05
CA LEU A 353 -2.25 -10.04 10.19
C LEU A 353 -2.53 -10.65 8.81
N GLN A 354 -1.60 -11.48 8.30
CA GLN A 354 -1.75 -12.21 7.05
C GLN A 354 -2.98 -13.14 7.05
N GLU A 355 -3.24 -13.84 8.16
CA GLU A 355 -4.44 -14.68 8.31
C GLU A 355 -5.75 -13.86 8.32
N SER A 356 -5.73 -12.65 8.89
CA SER A 356 -6.92 -11.79 8.98
C SER A 356 -7.33 -11.16 7.63
N LEU A 357 -6.35 -10.79 6.79
CA LEU A 357 -6.61 -10.06 5.54
C LEU A 357 -7.12 -10.95 4.40
N LEU A 358 -6.78 -12.24 4.43
CA LEU A 358 -7.11 -13.20 3.37
C LEU A 358 -7.97 -14.37 3.87
N HIS A 359 -8.69 -14.18 4.98
CA HIS A 359 -9.57 -15.20 5.55
C HIS A 359 -10.57 -15.76 4.51
N ASP A 360 -11.18 -14.88 3.70
CA ASP A 360 -12.13 -15.25 2.65
C ASP A 360 -11.51 -16.06 1.50
N TRP A 361 -10.18 -16.15 1.45
CA TRP A 361 -9.45 -16.91 0.43
C TRP A 361 -9.01 -18.29 0.93
N ILE A 362 -9.18 -18.58 2.22
CA ILE A 362 -8.79 -19.84 2.86
C ILE A 362 -10.04 -20.59 3.36
N VAL A 363 -10.99 -19.91 4.00
CA VAL A 363 -12.12 -20.55 4.68
C VAL A 363 -13.35 -20.65 3.77
N GLU A 364 -13.98 -21.81 3.72
CA GLU A 364 -15.28 -22.03 3.07
C GLU A 364 -16.39 -21.35 3.84
N THR A 365 -17.10 -20.43 3.18
CA THR A 365 -18.25 -19.74 3.77
C THR A 365 -19.52 -20.48 3.40
N GLU A 366 -19.64 -21.75 3.78
CA GLU A 366 -20.91 -22.47 3.66
C GLU A 366 -21.45 -22.91 5.03
N LYS A 367 -22.62 -22.34 5.36
CA LYS A 367 -23.56 -22.69 6.43
C LYS A 367 -23.06 -22.62 7.88
N GLN A 368 -23.00 -21.40 8.42
CA GLN A 368 -23.52 -21.19 9.78
C GLN A 368 -25.05 -21.34 9.76
N ALA A 369 -25.52 -22.58 9.68
CA ALA A 369 -26.89 -22.93 9.97
C ALA A 369 -26.86 -24.22 10.78
N LEU A 370 -27.00 -24.04 12.10
CA LEU A 370 -27.38 -25.03 13.11
C LEU A 370 -26.38 -26.16 13.36
N GLN A 371 -25.50 -25.93 14.32
CA GLN A 371 -25.38 -26.79 15.50
C GLN A 371 -25.03 -25.88 16.68
N GLU A 372 -26.09 -25.32 17.29
CA GLU A 372 -26.08 -25.07 18.72
C GLU A 372 -25.86 -26.42 19.43
N ASP A 373 -25.21 -26.36 20.58
CA ASP A 373 -24.92 -27.46 21.52
C ASP A 373 -23.65 -28.29 21.24
N GLU A 374 -22.51 -27.79 21.73
CA GLU A 374 -21.60 -28.61 22.54
C GLU A 374 -20.89 -27.73 23.57
N GLU A 375 -21.52 -27.64 24.74
CA GLU A 375 -21.04 -27.02 25.97
C GLU A 375 -19.84 -27.83 26.51
N PHE A 376 -18.61 -27.43 26.18
CA PHE A 376 -17.42 -27.97 26.85
C PHE A 376 -17.15 -27.23 28.16
N LEU A 377 -17.72 -27.79 29.23
CA LEU A 377 -17.44 -27.51 30.63
C LEU A 377 -15.93 -27.72 30.93
N TYR A 378 -15.18 -26.64 31.20
CA TYR A 378 -13.88 -26.74 31.86
C TYR A 378 -14.04 -26.40 33.35
N ASN A 379 -13.97 -27.45 34.17
CA ASN A 379 -13.91 -27.35 35.62
C ASN A 379 -12.64 -26.61 36.07
N ASP A 380 -12.83 -25.67 36.99
CA ASP A 380 -11.80 -25.18 37.91
C ASP A 380 -11.12 -26.34 38.63
N VAL A 381 -9.80 -26.44 38.50
CA VAL A 381 -8.93 -26.92 39.58
C VAL A 381 -7.69 -26.03 39.58
N GLU A 382 -7.59 -25.22 40.63
CA GLU A 382 -6.37 -24.54 41.06
C GLU A 382 -5.20 -25.52 41.18
N LEU A 383 -4.04 -25.16 40.62
CA LEU A 383 -2.78 -25.52 41.26
C LEU A 383 -1.79 -24.36 41.10
N ALA A 384 -1.64 -23.65 42.21
CA ALA A 384 -0.55 -22.73 42.48
C ALA A 384 0.81 -23.47 42.51
N ASP A 385 1.86 -22.66 42.45
CA ASP A 385 3.27 -22.97 42.76
C ASP A 385 4.11 -23.63 41.66
N ALA A 386 4.91 -22.79 40.99
CA ALA A 386 6.37 -22.91 40.98
C ALA A 386 6.99 -21.67 40.29
N TYR A 387 7.24 -20.63 41.10
CA TYR A 387 8.28 -19.65 40.80
C TYR A 387 9.64 -20.26 41.18
N GLU A 388 10.57 -20.34 40.24
CA GLU A 388 12.02 -20.31 40.49
C GLU A 388 12.65 -19.74 39.21
N ASN A 389 13.08 -18.48 39.23
CA ASN A 389 14.42 -18.01 39.59
C ASN A 389 15.51 -18.49 38.62
N ASP A 390 15.93 -17.58 37.74
CA ASP A 390 17.34 -17.48 37.32
C ASP A 390 17.71 -16.00 37.34
N LEU A 391 18.07 -15.54 38.54
CA LEU A 391 18.69 -14.26 38.81
C LEU A 391 20.20 -14.50 38.77
N MET A 392 20.87 -14.05 37.70
CA MET A 392 22.33 -14.08 37.59
C MET A 392 22.94 -12.92 38.38
N ASP A 393 23.78 -13.27 39.35
CA ASP A 393 24.54 -12.41 40.26
C ASP A 393 25.41 -11.36 39.56
N TYR A 394 25.42 -10.14 40.12
CA TYR A 394 26.54 -9.21 39.99
C TYR A 394 26.86 -8.62 41.36
N GLU A 395 28.04 -8.97 41.87
CA GLU A 395 28.63 -8.45 43.10
C GLU A 395 28.96 -6.95 42.98
N ASP A 396 28.77 -6.28 44.12
CA ASP A 396 29.07 -4.90 44.42
C ASP A 396 30.59 -4.62 44.43
N GLY A 397 30.97 -3.46 43.90
CA GLY A 397 32.36 -3.04 43.74
C GLY A 397 32.46 -1.54 43.47
N ASN A 398 32.24 -0.75 44.52
CA ASN A 398 32.39 0.70 44.55
C ASN A 398 33.87 1.13 44.43
N ALA A 399 34.21 2.02 43.49
CA ALA A 399 35.37 2.93 43.58
C ALA A 399 35.33 4.06 42.52
N GLU A 400 35.87 5.20 42.91
CA GLU A 400 35.67 6.55 42.37
C GLU A 400 36.40 6.89 41.06
N ALA A 401 35.80 7.86 40.36
CA ALA A 401 36.37 8.95 39.53
C ALA A 401 37.82 8.85 38.99
N ARG A 402 37.97 9.00 37.66
CA ARG A 402 38.78 10.06 36.99
C ARG A 402 38.83 9.95 35.45
N LYS A 403 38.36 11.02 34.79
CA LYS A 403 38.97 11.82 33.69
C LYS A 403 40.00 11.18 32.73
N GLY A 404 39.76 11.32 31.42
CA GLY A 404 40.77 11.32 30.33
C GLY A 404 40.19 10.72 29.02
N SER A 405 39.76 11.51 28.04
CA SER A 405 40.53 12.10 26.92
C SER A 405 40.85 11.11 25.78
N LEU A 406 40.29 11.38 24.59
CA LEU A 406 40.85 11.33 23.20
C LEU A 406 41.69 10.06 22.83
N GLU A 407 41.49 9.33 21.72
CA GLU A 407 41.45 9.76 20.31
C GLU A 407 40.87 8.69 19.37
N MET A 408 40.47 9.18 18.19
CA MET A 408 40.29 8.47 16.93
C MET A 408 41.52 7.67 16.47
N VAL A 409 41.28 6.52 15.83
CA VAL A 409 42.17 5.99 14.77
C VAL A 409 41.33 5.53 13.59
N THR A 410 41.66 6.14 12.45
CA THR A 410 41.25 5.82 11.08
C THR A 410 42.03 4.62 10.54
N LEU A 411 41.42 3.80 9.68
CA LEU A 411 42.16 3.23 8.55
C LEU A 411 41.23 3.08 7.34
N ALA A 412 41.72 3.60 6.22
CA ALA A 412 41.07 3.67 4.94
C ALA A 412 41.44 2.48 4.03
N ASP A 413 40.61 2.33 2.99
CA ASP A 413 40.91 1.84 1.64
C ASP A 413 41.30 0.37 1.40
N VAL A 414 40.37 -0.35 0.75
CA VAL A 414 40.67 -1.08 -0.50
C VAL A 414 39.46 -0.94 -1.44
N VAL A 415 39.69 -0.29 -2.58
CA VAL A 415 38.85 -0.30 -3.79
C VAL A 415 39.60 -1.14 -4.82
N GLU A 416 38.91 -2.01 -5.57
CA GLU A 416 38.98 -2.09 -7.04
C GLU A 416 37.92 -3.08 -7.62
N PRO A 417 37.57 -2.96 -8.92
CA PRO A 417 36.24 -3.21 -9.46
C PRO A 417 36.15 -4.46 -10.35
N LEU A 418 34.94 -4.89 -10.72
CA LEU A 418 34.76 -5.80 -11.86
C LEU A 418 33.60 -5.41 -12.77
N ASP A 419 33.95 -5.45 -14.05
CA ASP A 419 33.26 -4.98 -15.24
C ASP A 419 32.14 -5.90 -15.76
N VAL A 420 31.40 -5.28 -16.67
CA VAL A 420 30.19 -5.62 -17.41
C VAL A 420 30.38 -6.77 -18.42
N ASN A 421 29.39 -7.67 -18.61
CA ASN A 421 28.74 -7.84 -19.92
C ASN A 421 27.48 -8.75 -19.97
N PRO A 422 26.59 -8.52 -20.96
CA PRO A 422 25.21 -9.03 -21.05
C PRO A 422 25.07 -10.20 -22.05
N ALA A 423 23.95 -10.95 -21.97
CA ALA A 423 23.25 -11.50 -23.15
C ALA A 423 21.96 -12.28 -22.81
N ASN A 424 20.89 -11.91 -23.53
CA ASN A 424 19.89 -12.74 -24.22
C ASN A 424 18.72 -13.49 -23.55
N ALA A 425 17.64 -13.44 -24.34
CA ALA A 425 16.42 -14.25 -24.43
C ALA A 425 15.26 -13.87 -23.49
N GLY A 426 14.04 -13.63 -23.96
CA GLY A 426 13.47 -13.73 -25.31
C GLY A 426 12.08 -13.10 -25.31
N ALA A 427 11.71 -12.51 -26.45
CA ALA A 427 10.40 -11.92 -26.67
C ALA A 427 9.31 -13.01 -26.67
N ALA A 428 8.35 -12.89 -25.77
CA ALA A 428 7.07 -13.56 -25.91
C ALA A 428 6.14 -12.60 -26.65
N THR A 429 5.65 -13.04 -27.81
CA THR A 429 4.63 -12.36 -28.61
C THR A 429 3.33 -12.28 -27.82
N ASP A 430 2.90 -11.06 -27.50
CA ASP A 430 1.55 -10.77 -27.01
C ASP A 430 0.59 -10.87 -28.21
N ASP A 431 -0.20 -11.94 -28.24
CA ASP A 431 -1.38 -12.02 -29.12
C ASP A 431 -2.45 -11.09 -28.56
N ASP A 432 -2.36 -9.80 -28.89
CA ASP A 432 -3.42 -8.79 -28.73
C ASP A 432 -4.55 -9.06 -29.74
N ALA A 433 -5.24 -10.20 -29.56
CA ALA A 433 -6.52 -10.43 -30.22
C ALA A 433 -7.62 -9.70 -29.43
N ASP A 434 -8.26 -8.76 -30.11
CA ASP A 434 -9.38 -7.92 -29.64
C ASP A 434 -10.40 -8.73 -28.84
N LEU A 435 -10.69 -8.23 -27.64
CA LEU A 435 -11.61 -8.84 -26.68
C LEU A 435 -12.96 -8.14 -26.75
N ASN A 436 -13.86 -8.66 -27.59
CA ASN A 436 -15.29 -8.34 -27.60
C ASN A 436 -16.07 -9.14 -26.53
N PHE A 437 -15.48 -9.47 -25.37
CA PHE A 437 -16.26 -10.16 -24.32
C PHE A 437 -17.30 -9.24 -23.64
N LEU A 438 -17.14 -7.92 -23.79
CA LEU A 438 -18.12 -6.93 -23.33
C LEU A 438 -19.38 -6.91 -24.21
N ASP A 439 -19.30 -7.39 -25.45
CA ASP A 439 -20.46 -7.47 -26.35
C ASP A 439 -21.33 -8.70 -26.04
N ASP A 440 -20.75 -9.78 -25.49
CA ASP A 440 -21.46 -11.03 -25.15
C ASP A 440 -22.30 -10.94 -23.85
N ASP A 441 -22.08 -9.92 -23.00
CA ASP A 441 -22.77 -9.73 -21.71
C ASP A 441 -23.83 -8.59 -21.75
N LEU A 442 -24.05 -7.95 -22.92
CA LEU A 442 -25.03 -6.86 -23.12
C LEU A 442 -26.31 -7.29 -23.88
N SER A 443 -26.43 -8.56 -24.24
CA SER A 443 -27.67 -9.15 -24.75
C SER A 443 -28.15 -10.26 -23.81
N ASP A 444 -28.86 -9.86 -22.76
CA ASP A 444 -30.09 -10.51 -22.27
C ASP A 444 -30.67 -9.74 -21.06
#